data_AF-X6LUU0-F1
#
_entry.id   AF-X6LUU0-F1
#
_cell.length_a   1.000
_cell.length_b   1.000
_cell.length_c   1.000
_cell.angle_alpha   90.00
_cell.angle_beta   90.00
_cell.angle_gamma   90.00
#
_symmetry.space_group_name_H-M   'P 1'
#
loop_
_entity.id
_entity.type
_entity.pdbx_description
1 polymer ?
#
loop_
_entity_poly.entity_id
_entity_poly.type
_entity_poly.pdbx_seq_one_letter_code
_entity_poly.pdbx_strand_id
1 'polypeptide(L)'
;MWCVEYSPFVINDSSGNSNVISSGSIDNTIRFWDIRSNKNQFYMMKGCKEDDGIICLKFIELKKKEKTKNIKYNLNLCYGSWKGPIRIWG
;
A
#
# COMPACT_ATOMS: atom_id res chain seq x y z
N MET A 1 14.18 3.19 -6.54
CA MET A 1 13.26 2.96 -5.42
C MET A 1 13.50 4.07 -4.42
N TRP A 2 12.47 4.87 -4.13
CA TRP A 2 12.62 6.11 -3.34
C TRP A 2 12.00 6.02 -1.96
N CYS A 3 11.00 5.17 -1.79
CA CYS A 3 10.39 4.89 -0.50
C CYS A 3 9.94 3.43 -0.41
N VAL A 4 9.89 2.91 0.82
CA VAL A 4 9.39 1.58 1.16
C VAL A 4 8.61 1.70 2.45
N GLU A 5 7.45 1.05 2.53
CA GLU A 5 6.63 0.99 3.74
C GLU A 5 6.16 -0.45 3.94
N TYR A 6 6.33 -0.96 5.16
CA TYR A 6 5.78 -2.24 5.55
C TYR A 6 4.31 -2.07 5.93
N SER A 7 3.45 -2.91 5.37
CA SER A 7 2.06 -2.95 5.79
C SER A 7 2.01 -3.62 7.16
N PRO A 8 1.47 -2.98 8.21
CA PRO A 8 1.40 -3.56 9.56
C PRO A 8 0.43 -4.75 9.67
N PHE A 9 -0.02 -5.30 8.54
CA PHE A 9 -1.03 -6.33 8.49
C PHE A 9 -0.45 -7.73 8.63
N VAL A 10 -1.03 -8.43 9.59
CA VAL A 10 -1.21 -9.88 9.60
C VAL A 10 -2.55 -10.13 8.90
N ILE A 11 -2.55 -10.47 7.62
CA ILE A 11 -3.79 -11.00 7.01
C ILE A 11 -4.01 -12.38 7.65
N ASN A 12 -4.98 -12.49 8.55
CA ASN A 12 -5.46 -13.76 9.09
C ASN A 12 -6.36 -14.44 8.06
N ASP A 13 -5.81 -14.76 6.89
CA ASP A 13 -6.34 -15.88 6.13
C ASP A 13 -5.85 -17.15 6.83
N SER A 14 -6.66 -18.21 6.79
CA SER A 14 -6.46 -19.49 7.47
C SER A 14 -5.12 -20.21 7.18
N SER A 15 -4.24 -19.63 6.36
CA SER A 15 -2.88 -20.08 6.04
C SER A 15 -1.75 -19.17 6.57
N GLY A 16 -2.07 -18.17 7.39
CA GLY A 16 -1.13 -17.39 8.20
C GLY A 16 -0.79 -15.98 7.67
N ASN A 17 -0.33 -15.15 8.60
CA ASN A 17 0.03 -13.72 8.50
C ASN A 17 0.69 -13.25 7.20
N SER A 18 -0.09 -12.88 6.17
CA SER A 18 0.49 -12.34 4.93
C SER A 18 1.21 -11.02 5.21
N ASN A 19 2.53 -11.06 5.09
CA ASN A 19 3.41 -9.94 5.38
C ASN A 19 3.68 -9.21 4.06
N VAL A 20 3.16 -7.99 3.91
CA VAL A 20 3.21 -7.24 2.65
C VAL A 20 4.12 -6.03 2.77
N ILE A 21 5.02 -5.86 1.81
CA ILE A 21 5.83 -4.65 1.63
C ILE A 21 5.28 -3.87 0.44
N SER A 22 5.24 -2.54 0.55
CA SER A 22 4.93 -1.63 -0.56
C SER A 22 6.12 -0.75 -0.87
N SER A 23 6.44 -0.57 -2.14
CA SER A 23 7.54 0.30 -2.58
C SER A 23 7.08 1.32 -3.61
N GLY A 24 7.65 2.52 -3.53
CA GLY A 24 7.42 3.62 -4.46
C GLY A 24 8.64 3.88 -5.33
N SER A 25 8.37 4.26 -6.58
CA SER A 25 9.40 4.40 -7.61
C SER A 25 9.22 5.65 -8.45
N ILE A 26 10.31 6.11 -9.07
CA ILE A 26 10.35 7.29 -9.94
C ILE A 26 9.57 7.10 -11.24
N ASP A 27 9.36 5.85 -11.64
CA ASP A 27 8.49 5.48 -12.77
C ASP A 27 6.99 5.69 -12.45
N ASN A 28 6.69 6.39 -11.34
CA ASN A 28 5.35 6.69 -10.87
C ASN A 28 4.53 5.41 -10.59
N THR A 29 5.20 4.34 -10.13
CA THR A 29 4.55 3.10 -9.73
C THR A 29 4.70 2.83 -8.24
N ILE A 30 3.67 2.20 -7.69
CA ILE A 30 3.66 1.61 -6.36
C ILE A 30 3.56 0.10 -6.56
N ARG A 31 4.48 -0.65 -5.95
CA ARG A 31 4.58 -2.10 -6.13
C ARG A 31 4.41 -2.80 -4.80
N PHE A 32 3.69 -3.92 -4.80
CA PHE A 32 3.42 -4.70 -3.60
C PHE A 32 4.09 -6.06 -3.70
N TRP A 33 4.69 -6.46 -2.58
CA TRP A 33 5.52 -7.64 -2.47
C TRP A 33 5.02 -8.48 -1.29
N ASP A 34 4.81 -9.78 -1.52
CA ASP A 34 4.54 -10.73 -0.46
C ASP A 34 5.86 -11.38 -0.05
N ILE A 35 6.28 -11.17 1.20
CA ILE A 35 7.57 -11.71 1.67
C ILE A 35 7.54 -13.22 1.87
N ARG A 36 6.36 -13.83 2.06
CA ARG A 36 6.22 -15.28 2.27
C ARG A 36 6.38 -16.05 0.98
N SER A 37 5.83 -15.48 -0.10
CA SER A 37 5.90 -16.07 -1.42
C SER A 37 7.31 -16.00 -2.03
N ASN A 38 8.27 -15.36 -1.33
CA ASN A 38 9.72 -15.29 -1.59
C ASN A 38 10.16 -14.93 -3.02
N LYS A 39 9.22 -14.60 -3.93
CA LYS A 39 9.56 -14.53 -5.35
C LYS A 39 8.93 -13.42 -6.15
N ASN A 40 7.74 -12.88 -5.88
CA ASN A 40 7.13 -11.98 -6.85
C ASN A 40 6.37 -10.79 -6.28
N GLN A 41 6.54 -9.66 -6.97
CA GLN A 41 5.57 -8.59 -6.99
C GLN A 41 4.20 -9.19 -7.33
N PHE A 42 3.24 -9.11 -6.42
CA PHE A 42 1.90 -9.64 -6.67
C PHE A 42 0.94 -8.57 -7.19
N TYR A 43 1.27 -7.29 -7.00
CA TYR A 43 0.44 -6.19 -7.47
C TYR A 43 1.27 -4.96 -7.86
N MET A 44 0.80 -4.24 -8.88
CA MET A 44 1.36 -2.99 -9.35
C MET A 44 0.25 -1.96 -9.51
N MET A 45 0.44 -0.81 -8.90
CA MET A 45 -0.42 0.35 -9.07
C MET A 45 0.35 1.46 -9.77
N LYS A 46 -0.29 2.10 -10.76
CA LYS A 46 0.24 3.32 -11.35
C LYS A 46 -0.33 4.53 -10.61
N GLY A 47 0.54 5.49 -10.32
CA GLY A 47 0.15 6.81 -9.85
C GLY A 47 -0.55 7.60 -10.96
N CYS A 48 -0.91 8.85 -10.65
CA CYS A 48 -1.55 9.73 -11.63
C CYS A 48 -0.54 10.18 -12.68
N LYS A 49 -0.93 10.15 -13.96
CA LYS A 49 -0.01 10.44 -15.09
C LYS A 49 0.64 11.82 -15.04
N GLU A 50 -0.03 12.78 -14.41
CA GLU A 50 0.43 14.17 -14.25
C GLU A 50 1.44 14.32 -13.10
N ASP A 51 1.55 13.30 -12.25
CA ASP A 51 2.46 13.26 -11.12
C ASP A 51 3.79 12.62 -11.52
N ASP A 52 4.91 13.21 -11.11
CA ASP A 52 6.24 12.63 -11.30
C ASP A 52 6.66 11.87 -10.04
N GLY A 53 6.93 10.57 -10.17
CA GLY A 53 7.62 9.73 -9.17
C GLY A 53 6.97 9.64 -7.78
N ILE A 54 6.85 8.44 -7.24
CA ILE A 54 6.36 8.25 -5.87
C ILE A 54 7.51 8.47 -4.89
N ILE A 55 7.36 9.48 -4.03
CA ILE A 55 8.39 9.91 -3.07
C ILE A 55 8.13 9.43 -1.64
N CYS A 56 6.86 9.19 -1.27
CA CYS A 56 6.50 8.71 0.05
C CYS A 56 5.25 7.83 0.02
N LEU A 57 5.18 6.91 0.99
CA LEU A 57 4.08 5.98 1.20
C LEU A 57 3.76 5.96 2.70
N LYS A 58 2.47 5.91 3.04
CA LYS A 58 2.02 5.72 4.42
C LYS A 58 0.72 4.93 4.45
N PHE A 59 0.72 3.84 5.19
CA PHE A 59 -0.53 3.17 5.54
C PHE A 59 -1.23 3.92 6.68
N ILE A 60 -2.51 4.20 6.49
CA ILE A 60 -3.38 4.78 7.51
C ILE A 60 -4.59 3.88 7.74
N GLU A 61 -4.95 3.75 9.02
CA GLU A 61 -6.17 3.06 9.43
C GLU A 61 -7.29 4.08 9.57
N LEU A 62 -8.30 4.01 8.70
CA LEU A 62 -9.51 4.82 8.86
C LEU A 62 -10.53 4.04 9.70
N LYS A 63 -10.73 4.46 10.95
CA LYS A 63 -11.78 3.92 11.81
C LYS A 63 -13.16 4.37 11.31
N LYS A 64 -13.87 3.51 10.57
CA LYS A 64 -15.30 3.72 10.30
C LYS A 64 -16.09 3.44 11.58
N LYS A 65 -17.11 4.28 11.86
CA LYS A 65 -17.92 4.26 13.08
C LYS A 65 -18.92 3.10 13.20
N GLU A 66 -18.90 2.10 12.31
CA GLU A 66 -19.93 1.04 12.31
C GLU A 66 -19.41 -0.32 12.78
N LYS A 67 -20.10 -0.83 13.80
CA LYS A 67 -19.95 -2.15 14.42
C LYS A 67 -20.45 -3.25 13.47
N THR A 68 -19.67 -3.62 12.48
CA THR A 68 -19.90 -4.89 11.75
C THR A 68 -18.65 -5.75 11.84
N LYS A 69 -18.83 -6.95 12.41
CA LYS A 69 -17.81 -7.98 12.67
C LYS A 69 -17.24 -8.62 11.39
N ASN A 70 -17.13 -7.87 10.30
CA ASN A 70 -16.34 -8.25 9.14
C ASN A 70 -15.17 -7.28 9.07
N ILE A 71 -14.13 -7.63 9.82
CA ILE A 71 -12.94 -6.82 10.07
C ILE A 71 -12.03 -6.83 8.82
N LYS A 72 -12.61 -6.49 7.66
CA LYS A 72 -11.84 -6.06 6.51
C LYS A 72 -11.44 -4.62 6.83
N TYR A 73 -10.36 -4.47 7.57
CA TYR A 73 -9.77 -3.18 7.88
C TYR A 73 -9.71 -2.36 6.59
N ASN A 74 -10.44 -1.23 6.54
CA ASN A 74 -10.43 -0.31 5.40
C ASN A 74 -9.12 0.47 5.46
N LEU A 75 -8.03 -0.20 5.10
CA LEU A 75 -6.72 0.39 4.97
C LEU A 75 -6.72 1.34 3.81
N ASN A 76 -6.24 2.54 4.07
CA ASN A 76 -5.97 3.48 3.02
C ASN A 76 -4.46 3.67 2.93
N LEU A 77 -3.92 3.56 1.72
CA LEU A 77 -2.56 3.89 1.39
C LEU A 77 -2.53 5.35 0.93
N CYS A 78 -1.89 6.20 1.73
CA CYS A 78 -1.54 7.54 1.33
C CYS A 78 -0.20 7.52 0.61
N TYR A 79 -0.09 8.27 -0.49
CA TYR A 79 1.16 8.43 -1.21
C TYR A 79 1.33 9.84 -1.73
N GLY A 80 2.57 10.31 -1.69
CA GLY A 80 2.96 11.61 -2.24
C GLY A 80 3.83 11.42 -3.47
N SER A 81 3.68 12.32 -4.43
CA SER A 81 4.50 12.42 -5.62
C SER A 81 5.29 13.73 -5.65
N TRP A 82 6.27 13.84 -6.53
CA TRP A 82 7.12 15.04 -6.61
C TRP A 82 6.34 16.29 -7.04
N LYS A 83 5.42 16.14 -7.99
CA LYS A 83 4.66 17.26 -8.58
C LYS A 83 3.17 17.28 -8.22
N GLY A 84 2.64 16.19 -7.67
CA GLY A 84 1.22 16.03 -7.39
C GLY A 84 0.86 16.24 -5.92
N PRO A 85 -0.45 16.36 -5.62
CA PRO A 85 -0.94 16.38 -4.25
C PRO A 85 -0.74 15.01 -3.59
N ILE A 86 -0.93 14.95 -2.27
CA ILE A 86 -1.05 13.67 -1.55
C ILE A 86 -2.34 12.99 -2.01
N ARG A 87 -2.23 11.72 -2.40
CA ARG A 87 -3.35 10.90 -2.85
C ARG A 87 -3.59 9.76 -1.87
N ILE A 88 -4.83 9.29 -1.82
CA ILE A 88 -5.28 8.23 -0.92
C ILE A 88 -5.91 7.13 -1.76
N TRP A 89 -5.52 5.90 -1.52
CA TRP A 89 -6.04 4.70 -2.17
C TRP A 89 -6.59 3.73 -1.12
N GLY A 90 -7.84 3.31 -1.21
CA GLY A 90 -8.48 2.37 -0.27
C GLY A 90 -9.87 1.96 -0.68
#